data_AF-A0A1H1IYX8-F1
#
_entry.id   AF-A0A1H1IYX8-F1
#
_cell.length_a   1.000
_cell.length_b   1.000
_cell.length_c   1.000
_cell.angle_alpha   90.00
_cell.angle_beta   90.00
_cell.angle_gamma   90.00
#
_symmetry.space_group_name_H-M   'P 1'
#
loop_
_entity.id
_entity.type
_entity.pdbx_description
1 polymer ?
#
loop_
_entity_poly.entity_id
_entity_poly.type
_entity_poly.pdbx_seq_one_letter_code
_entity_poly.pdbx_strand_id
1 'polypeptide(L)'
;MAIVIQKFRRCTACGQMKTMSKDFNRRARQRHGYSTVCKACTSIEQRKYRERKKGDPERLEHDRQYQREYQRAWRAKNPGYHKQYDQDYFEKNRARINEKRAAYREKNREKLNAQARDYYHRNKKKEIAIECNQTKAGD
;
A
#
# COMPACT_ATOMS: atom_id res chain seq x y z
N MET A 1 -44.15 36.74 -4.62
CA MET A 1 -43.06 36.08 -3.89
C MET A 1 -43.45 34.63 -3.64
N ALA A 2 -42.68 33.65 -4.12
CA ALA A 2 -42.98 32.25 -3.86
C ALA A 2 -42.58 31.88 -2.42
N ILE A 3 -43.55 31.55 -1.57
CA ILE A 3 -43.29 31.03 -0.23
C ILE A 3 -42.77 29.60 -0.40
N VAL A 4 -41.47 29.40 -0.17
CA VAL A 4 -40.89 28.05 -0.10
C VAL A 4 -41.34 27.43 1.22
N ILE A 5 -42.39 26.60 1.18
CA ILE A 5 -42.85 25.84 2.33
C ILE A 5 -41.76 24.82 2.70
N GLN A 6 -40.99 25.11 3.74
CA GLN A 6 -40.01 24.18 4.28
C GLN A 6 -40.74 23.00 4.93
N LYS A 7 -40.51 21.80 4.41
CA LYS A 7 -41.07 20.57 4.97
C LYS A 7 -40.22 20.11 6.16
N PHE A 8 -40.82 20.01 7.33
CA PHE A 8 -40.18 19.54 8.55
C PHE A 8 -40.57 18.09 8.86
N ARG A 9 -39.65 17.36 9.49
CA ARG A 9 -39.88 15.99 9.97
C ARG A 9 -39.20 15.77 11.31
N ARG A 10 -39.85 15.01 12.18
CA ARG A 10 -39.27 14.54 13.45
C ARG A 10 -38.28 13.41 13.18
N CYS A 11 -37.05 13.55 13.69
CA CYS A 11 -36.10 12.45 13.71
C CYS A 11 -36.55 11.37 14.70
N THR A 12 -36.67 10.11 14.27
CA THR A 12 -37.09 9.01 15.17
C THR A 12 -36.02 8.61 16.18
N ALA A 13 -34.75 9.00 15.97
CA ALA A 13 -33.64 8.67 16.86
C ALA A 13 -33.39 9.72 17.95
N CYS A 14 -33.45 11.02 17.61
CA CYS A 14 -33.17 12.11 18.56
C CYS A 14 -34.40 12.97 18.89
N GLY A 15 -35.58 12.66 18.35
CA GLY A 15 -36.83 13.36 18.64
C GLY A 15 -36.96 14.79 18.09
N GLN A 16 -35.89 15.40 17.60
CA GLN A 16 -35.88 16.79 17.12
C GLN A 16 -36.63 16.97 15.80
N MET A 17 -37.39 18.06 15.67
CA MET A 17 -37.97 18.53 14.41
C MET A 17 -36.89 19.20 13.56
N LYS A 18 -36.69 18.70 12.34
CA LYS A 18 -35.60 19.13 11.45
C LYS A 18 -36.10 19.27 10.02
N THR A 19 -35.33 19.97 9.19
CA THR A 19 -35.71 20.26 7.80
C THR A 19 -35.45 19.02 6.95
N MET A 20 -36.45 18.55 6.20
CA MET A 20 -36.36 17.28 5.45
C MET A 20 -35.20 17.27 4.45
N SER A 21 -35.05 18.32 3.64
CA SER A 21 -34.01 18.41 2.61
C SER A 21 -32.59 18.50 3.17
N LYS A 22 -32.42 19.26 4.26
CA LYS A 22 -31.10 19.53 4.86
C LYS A 22 -30.63 18.39 5.75
N ASP A 23 -31.50 17.91 6.63
CA ASP A 23 -31.12 17.09 7.77
C ASP A 23 -31.38 15.59 7.59
N PHE A 24 -32.09 15.18 6.53
CA PHE A 24 -32.41 13.78 6.26
C PHE A 24 -31.85 13.34 4.90
N ASN A 25 -31.48 12.06 4.80
CA ASN A 25 -31.01 11.48 3.55
C ASN A 25 -32.20 11.14 2.64
N ARG A 26 -32.08 11.42 1.34
CA ARG A 26 -33.09 11.03 0.35
C ARG A 26 -33.13 9.52 0.22
N ARG A 27 -34.33 8.94 0.25
CA ARG A 27 -34.61 7.51 0.12
C ARG A 27 -35.80 7.35 -0.80
N ALA A 28 -35.54 7.10 -2.09
CA ALA A 28 -36.56 7.07 -3.13
C ALA A 28 -37.73 6.11 -2.84
N ARG A 29 -37.46 5.00 -2.14
CA ARG A 29 -38.46 3.98 -1.79
C ARG A 29 -39.28 4.30 -0.53
N GLN A 30 -38.98 5.38 0.19
CA GLN A 30 -39.76 5.76 1.37
C GLN A 30 -40.97 6.62 1.00
N ARG A 31 -42.06 6.50 1.76
CA ARG A 31 -43.33 7.23 1.56
C ARG A 31 -43.16 8.72 1.27
N HIS A 32 -42.22 9.38 1.96
CA HIS A 32 -41.96 10.80 1.81
C HIS A 32 -40.66 11.12 1.07
N GLY A 33 -39.98 10.11 0.52
CA GLY A 33 -38.72 10.27 -0.21
C GLY A 33 -37.49 10.56 0.66
N TYR A 34 -37.62 10.54 2.00
CA TYR A 34 -36.54 10.80 2.95
C TYR A 34 -36.49 9.78 4.08
N SER A 35 -35.32 9.62 4.69
CA SER A 35 -35.06 8.84 5.90
C SER A 35 -35.93 9.30 7.08
N THR A 36 -36.26 8.38 7.99
CA THR A 36 -36.88 8.65 9.30
C THR A 36 -35.88 9.17 10.33
N VAL A 37 -34.60 8.84 10.15
CA VAL A 37 -33.48 9.23 11.02
C VAL A 37 -32.67 10.33 10.35
N CYS A 38 -32.30 11.36 11.12
CA CYS A 38 -31.48 12.46 10.61
C CYS A 38 -30.04 12.04 10.31
N LYS A 39 -29.35 12.81 9.47
CA LYS A 39 -27.95 12.61 9.07
C LYS A 39 -27.00 12.54 10.26
N ALA A 40 -27.21 13.40 11.25
CA ALA A 40 -26.37 13.44 12.46
C ALA A 40 -26.45 12.12 13.24
N CYS A 41 -27.66 11.63 13.53
CA CYS A 41 -27.85 10.34 14.20
C CYS A 41 -27.31 9.18 13.36
N THR A 42 -27.51 9.22 12.04
CA THR A 42 -26.96 8.20 11.13
C THR A 42 -25.43 8.19 11.18
N SER A 43 -24.79 9.36 11.24
CA SER A 43 -23.34 9.50 11.35
C SER A 43 -22.80 8.90 12.65
N ILE A 44 -23.48 9.15 13.77
CA ILE A 44 -23.12 8.58 15.08
C ILE A 44 -23.17 7.05 15.03
N GLU A 45 -24.26 6.47 14.51
CA GLU A 45 -24.40 5.02 14.40
C GLU A 45 -23.37 4.40 13.43
N GLN A 46 -23.10 5.06 12.31
CA GLN A 46 -22.03 4.63 11.41
C GLN A 46 -20.65 4.67 12.09
N ARG A 47 -20.38 5.67 12.93
CA ARG A 47 -19.13 5.74 13.69
C ARG A 47 -19.02 4.57 14.67
N LYS A 48 -20.06 4.30 15.46
CA LYS A 48 -20.10 3.13 16.37
C LYS A 48 -19.91 1.81 15.61
N TYR A 49 -20.56 1.67 14.46
CA TYR A 49 -20.39 0.49 13.60
C TYR A 49 -18.93 0.33 13.14
N ARG A 50 -18.31 1.41 12.65
CA ARG A 50 -16.91 1.41 12.22
C ARG A 50 -15.96 1.12 13.36
N GLU A 51 -16.23 1.63 14.57
CA GLU A 51 -15.45 1.35 15.78
C GLU A 51 -15.56 -0.11 16.19
N ARG A 52 -16.78 -0.67 16.26
CA ARG A 52 -17.00 -2.09 16.57
C ARG A 52 -16.34 -3.02 15.55
N LYS A 53 -16.29 -2.61 14.28
CA LYS A 53 -15.68 -3.37 13.18
C LYS A 53 -14.24 -2.95 12.90
N LYS A 54 -13.64 -2.09 13.71
CA LYS A 54 -12.26 -1.65 13.56
C LYS A 54 -11.35 -2.81 13.93
N GLY A 55 -10.50 -3.23 12.99
CA GLY A 55 -9.55 -4.31 13.25
C GLY A 55 -10.18 -5.69 13.37
N ASP A 56 -11.41 -5.89 12.86
CA ASP A 56 -12.06 -7.20 12.74
C ASP A 56 -11.12 -8.16 11.97
N PRO A 57 -10.50 -9.16 12.64
CA PRO A 57 -9.43 -9.97 12.04
C PRO A 57 -9.90 -10.76 10.82
N GLU A 58 -11.14 -11.25 10.85
CA GLU A 58 -11.74 -12.03 9.76
C GLU A 58 -11.90 -11.17 8.50
N ARG A 59 -12.40 -9.94 8.66
CA ARG A 59 -12.49 -8.98 7.56
C ARG A 59 -11.11 -8.63 6.99
N LEU A 60 -10.14 -8.39 7.87
CA LEU A 60 -8.77 -8.08 7.44
C LEU A 60 -8.14 -9.25 6.69
N GLU A 61 -8.41 -10.48 7.11
CA GLU A 61 -7.93 -11.67 6.42
C GLU A 61 -8.59 -11.85 5.05
N HIS A 62 -9.92 -11.70 4.97
CA HIS A 62 -10.64 -11.70 3.70
C HIS A 62 -10.08 -10.63 2.73
N ASP A 63 -9.89 -9.40 3.20
CA ASP A 63 -9.32 -8.32 2.39
C ASP A 63 -7.88 -8.66 1.93
N ARG A 64 -7.07 -9.28 2.80
CA ARG A 64 -5.73 -9.77 2.43
C ARG A 64 -5.79 -10.88 1.37
N GLN A 65 -6.70 -11.83 1.51
CA GLN A 65 -6.88 -12.92 0.55
C GLN A 65 -7.31 -12.38 -0.81
N TYR A 66 -8.34 -11.52 -0.83
CA TYR A 66 -8.79 -10.83 -2.04
C TYR A 66 -7.65 -10.08 -2.73
N GLN A 67 -6.83 -9.33 -1.98
CA GLN A 67 -5.68 -8.62 -2.55
C GLN A 67 -4.63 -9.57 -3.14
N ARG A 68 -4.35 -10.70 -2.50
CA ARG A 68 -3.43 -11.71 -3.02
C ARG A 68 -3.94 -12.33 -4.32
N GLU A 69 -5.21 -12.72 -4.36
CA GLU A 69 -5.84 -13.29 -5.55
C GLU A 69 -5.90 -12.29 -6.70
N TYR A 70 -6.29 -11.05 -6.39
CA TYR A 70 -6.28 -9.95 -7.35
C TYR A 70 -4.88 -9.73 -7.93
N GLN A 71 -3.85 -9.64 -7.08
CA GLN A 71 -2.47 -9.51 -7.53
C GLN A 71 -2.00 -10.71 -8.35
N ARG A 72 -2.35 -11.93 -7.95
CA ARG A 72 -2.03 -13.16 -8.69
C ARG A 72 -2.66 -13.14 -10.09
N ALA A 73 -3.95 -12.83 -10.17
CA ALA A 73 -4.68 -12.73 -11.43
C ALA A 73 -4.11 -11.62 -12.32
N TRP A 74 -3.78 -10.46 -11.75
CA TRP A 74 -3.18 -9.35 -12.48
C TRP A 74 -1.81 -9.72 -13.04
N ARG A 75 -0.94 -10.37 -12.26
CA ARG A 75 0.38 -10.85 -12.72
C ARG A 75 0.25 -11.91 -13.82
N ALA A 76 -0.71 -12.82 -13.70
CA ALA A 76 -0.98 -13.84 -14.72
C ALA A 76 -1.46 -13.22 -16.04
N LYS A 77 -2.28 -12.16 -15.98
CA LYS A 77 -2.74 -11.42 -17.16
C LYS A 77 -1.69 -10.48 -17.76
N ASN A 78 -0.70 -10.07 -16.96
CA ASN A 78 0.33 -9.10 -17.35
C ASN A 78 1.74 -9.69 -17.17
N PRO A 79 2.06 -10.82 -17.82
CA PRO A 79 3.39 -11.41 -17.72
C PRO A 79 4.43 -10.43 -18.27
N GLY A 80 5.51 -10.22 -17.53
CA GLY A 80 6.60 -9.34 -17.97
C GLY A 80 6.33 -7.84 -17.89
N TYR A 81 5.14 -7.39 -17.47
CA TYR A 81 4.84 -5.95 -17.31
C TYR A 81 5.88 -5.26 -16.43
N HIS A 82 6.20 -5.83 -15.26
CA HIS A 82 7.18 -5.23 -14.36
C HIS A 82 8.58 -5.17 -14.99
N LYS A 83 8.96 -6.19 -15.76
CA LYS A 83 10.25 -6.20 -16.46
C LYS A 83 10.31 -5.07 -17.50
N GLN A 84 9.26 -4.92 -18.31
CA GLN A 84 9.17 -3.84 -19.29
C GLN A 84 9.15 -2.46 -18.62
N TYR A 85 8.34 -2.31 -17.57
CA TYR A 85 8.29 -1.09 -16.77
C TYR A 85 9.66 -0.71 -16.20
N ASP A 86 10.39 -1.68 -15.65
CA ASP A 86 11.73 -1.47 -15.08
C ASP A 86 12.76 -1.10 -16.17
N GLN A 87 12.67 -1.73 -17.34
CA GLN A 87 13.49 -1.40 -18.51
C GLN A 87 13.23 0.06 -18.96
N ASP A 88 11.97 0.42 -19.19
CA ASP A 88 11.57 1.77 -19.58
C ASP A 88 12.00 2.81 -18.56
N TYR A 89 11.81 2.50 -17.27
CA TYR A 89 12.23 3.39 -16.19
C TYR A 89 13.75 3.59 -16.21
N PHE A 90 14.52 2.51 -16.34
CA PHE A 90 15.98 2.58 -16.39
C PHE A 90 16.46 3.37 -17.60
N GLU A 91 15.91 3.12 -18.79
CA GLU A 91 16.30 3.81 -20.02
C GLU A 91 16.06 5.32 -19.91
N LYS A 92 14.86 5.72 -19.48
CA LYS A 92 14.52 7.15 -19.29
C LYS A 92 15.34 7.83 -18.20
N ASN A 93 15.83 7.07 -17.21
CA ASN A 93 16.57 7.59 -16.07
C ASN A 93 18.07 7.25 -16.10
N ARG A 94 18.59 6.73 -17.21
CA ARG A 94 19.91 6.12 -17.27
C ARG A 94 21.02 7.06 -16.81
N ALA A 95 21.01 8.30 -17.31
CA ALA A 95 21.99 9.32 -16.95
C ALA A 95 21.95 9.62 -15.44
N ARG A 96 20.77 9.92 -14.89
CA ARG A 96 20.57 10.20 -13.47
C ARG A 96 20.99 9.03 -12.57
N ILE A 97 20.65 7.79 -12.96
CA ILE A 97 21.04 6.59 -12.21
C ILE A 97 22.55 6.42 -12.23
N ASN A 98 23.19 6.60 -13.39
CA ASN A 98 24.64 6.48 -13.53
C ASN A 98 25.39 7.57 -12.78
N GLU A 99 24.91 8.81 -12.80
CA GLU A 99 25.47 9.93 -12.03
C GLU A 99 25.44 9.63 -10.54
N LYS A 100 24.29 9.18 -10.01
CA LYS A 100 24.18 8.76 -8.60
C LYS A 100 25.12 7.62 -8.25
N ARG A 101 25.25 6.62 -9.14
CA ARG A 101 26.18 5.50 -8.97
C ARG A 101 27.63 5.97 -8.97
N ALA A 102 28.00 6.88 -9.88
CA ALA A 102 29.34 7.44 -9.95
C ALA A 102 29.66 8.26 -8.69
N ALA A 103 28.76 9.14 -8.26
CA ALA A 103 28.93 9.92 -7.04
C ALA A 103 29.06 9.03 -5.79
N TYR A 104 28.27 7.96 -5.70
CA TYR A 104 28.41 6.98 -4.62
C TYR A 104 29.77 6.28 -4.66
N ARG A 105 30.21 5.82 -5.83
CA ARG A 105 31.51 5.16 -6.01
C ARG A 105 32.67 6.08 -5.64
N GLU A 106 32.62 7.33 -6.06
CA GLU A 106 33.69 8.30 -5.76
C GLU A 106 33.79 8.55 -4.25
N LYS A 107 32.66 8.83 -3.59
CA LYS A 107 32.62 9.06 -2.14
C LYS A 107 33.02 7.84 -1.30
N ASN A 108 32.84 6.64 -1.84
CA ASN A 108 33.13 5.38 -1.13
C ASN A 108 34.35 4.65 -1.71
N ARG A 109 35.16 5.31 -2.54
CA ARG A 109 36.21 4.68 -3.34
C ARG A 109 37.18 3.89 -2.49
N GLU A 110 37.69 4.50 -1.42
CA GLU A 110 38.66 3.85 -0.52
C GLU A 110 38.06 2.66 0.20
N LYS A 111 36.83 2.80 0.71
CA LYS A 111 36.12 1.71 1.38
C LYS A 111 35.87 0.53 0.43
N LEU A 112 35.41 0.80 -0.79
CA LEU A 112 35.17 -0.22 -1.81
C LEU A 112 36.47 -0.92 -2.22
N ASN A 113 37.56 -0.17 -2.37
CA ASN A 113 38.87 -0.72 -2.71
C ASN A 113 39.47 -1.54 -1.56
N ALA A 114 39.33 -1.10 -0.31
CA ALA A 114 39.75 -1.87 0.86
C ALA A 114 38.98 -3.19 0.93
N GLN A 115 37.66 -3.16 0.76
CA GLN A 115 36.83 -4.37 0.71
C GLN A 115 37.24 -5.32 -0.42
N ALA A 116 37.58 -4.78 -1.60
CA ALA A 116 38.05 -5.58 -2.73
C ALA A 116 39.41 -6.24 -2.43
N ARG A 117 40.35 -5.49 -1.84
CA ARG A 117 41.65 -6.03 -1.40
C ARG A 117 41.48 -7.11 -0.34
N ASP A 118 40.64 -6.88 0.67
CA ASP A 118 40.36 -7.84 1.73
C ASP A 118 39.71 -9.12 1.19
N TYR A 119 38.79 -8.98 0.24
CA TYR A 119 38.19 -10.12 -0.46
C TYR A 119 39.26 -10.92 -1.22
N TYR A 120 40.10 -10.23 -2.01
CA TYR A 120 41.20 -10.86 -2.75
C TYR A 120 42.17 -11.59 -1.82
N HIS A 121 42.66 -10.93 -0.76
CA HIS A 121 43.61 -11.53 0.17
C HIS A 121 43.02 -12.73 0.92
N ARG A 122 41.75 -12.67 1.33
CA ARG A 122 41.09 -13.83 1.96
C ARG A 122 40.95 -15.00 1.01
N ASN A 123 40.58 -14.77 -0.25
CA ASN A 123 40.45 -15.85 -1.22
C ASN A 123 41.81 -16.44 -1.62
N LYS A 124 42.83 -15.59 -1.82
CA LYS A 124 44.20 -16.06 -2.06
C LYS A 124 44.73 -16.92 -0.91
N LYS A 125 44.45 -16.54 0.35
CA LYS A 125 44.79 -17.36 1.51
C LYS A 125 44.05 -18.70 1.51
N LYS A 126 42.79 -18.74 1.07
CA LYS A 126 42.03 -20.00 0.93
C LYS A 126 42.60 -20.89 -0.16
N GLU A 127 42.94 -20.33 -1.33
CA GLU A 127 43.58 -21.06 -2.42
C GLU A 127 44.89 -21.69 -1.97
N ILE A 128 45.78 -20.91 -1.34
CA ILE A 128 47.05 -21.41 -0.80
C ILE A 128 46.83 -22.49 0.27
N ALA A 129 45.83 -22.33 1.14
CA ALA A 129 45.51 -23.33 2.15
C ALA A 129 44.98 -24.63 1.53
N ILE A 130 44.20 -24.56 0.45
CA ILE A 130 43.72 -25.72 -0.31
C ILE A 130 44.92 -26.43 -0.96
N GLU A 131 45.80 -25.69 -1.63
CA GLU A 131 47.01 -26.24 -2.25
C GLU A 131 47.92 -26.92 -1.23
N CYS A 132 48.20 -26.28 -0.09
CA CYS A 132 48.99 -26.86 1.00
C CYS A 132 48.36 -28.09 1.67
N ASN A 133 47.05 -28.24 1.62
CA ASN A 133 46.36 -29.42 2.16
C ASN A 133 46.34 -30.57 1.14
N GLN A 134 46.34 -30.27 -0.16
CA GLN A 134 46.44 -31.26 -1.22
C GLN A 134 47.84 -31.89 -1.29
N THR A 135 48.90 -31.10 -1.07
CA THR A 135 50.28 -31.61 -1.05
C THR A 135 50.56 -32.51 0.15
N LYS A 136 49.94 -32.25 1.31
CA LYS A 136 50.07 -33.08 2.53
C LYS A 136 49.27 -34.39 2.51
N ALA A 137 48.34 -34.55 1.58
CA ALA A 137 47.53 -35.76 1.44
C ALA A 137 48.12 -36.76 0.42
N GLY A 138 49.24 -36.41 -0.22
CA GLY A 138 49.94 -37.21 -1.22
C GLY A 138 51.30 -37.78 -0.79
N ASP A 139 51.71 -37.53 0.46
CA ASP A 139 52.88 -38.12 1.14
C ASP A 139 52.40 -39.17 2.17
#